data_AF-A0AB34J992-F1
#
_entry.id   AF-A0AB34J992-F1
#
_cell.length_a   1.000
_cell.length_b   1.000
_cell.length_c   1.000
_cell.angle_alpha   90.00
_cell.angle_beta   90.00
_cell.angle_gamma   90.00
#
_symmetry.space_group_name_H-M   'P 1'
#
loop_
_entity.id
_entity.type
_entity.pdbx_description
1 polymer ?
#
loop_
_entity_poly.entity_id
_entity_poly.type
_entity_poly.pdbx_seq_one_letter_code
_entity_poly.pdbx_strand_id
1 'polypeptide(L)'
;MERWAASAAPASFVCVCCAGAALAEEFATRLRLRACTNVWLGAADAPSWGQLGCSGFILLDPSLAVACRASPAFLQVGELAFRYVEAALAALADGRPIPAIAPGVSVRLCGLAARPRLNGRKAVCTAAAGADGRCEVRLDGGQLLRVKETNLSLVGEGGAPCVDGGCGEGGCEGGCEGGEEGGEEGGEGEAGDEQRDEDRGEDRGAGGGVGGGEGGGDGGGEGGCDGGGVGGGGGGGVGGGGGGGEGGGDGGGEGGGGGGGVGGGGSRKRSLEGGPLKLRSVLHAALDEEHERCAAALDRLAHERTEAALRSVAAAYEAHFAHEEQLLDEFVYSAADKAEAGEGGFSADRGARKSHFAHHQALLRGVRKLLGAAPIPRDAIAALIDEFARHADEYDGSYAQRLASALSARGQS
;
A
#
# COMPACT_ATOMS: atom_id res chain seq x y z
N MET A 1 15.15 -6.26 1.08
CA MET A 1 15.97 -5.32 0.30
C MET A 1 17.43 -5.77 0.25
N GLU A 2 18.21 -5.69 1.34
CA GLU A 2 19.64 -6.10 1.35
C GLU A 2 19.93 -7.47 0.70
N ARG A 3 19.25 -8.52 1.18
CA ARG A 3 19.41 -9.88 0.62
C ARG A 3 19.07 -9.95 -0.88
N TRP A 4 18.07 -9.18 -1.30
CA TRP A 4 17.63 -9.13 -2.69
C TRP A 4 18.62 -8.36 -3.55
N ALA A 5 19.09 -7.19 -3.09
CA ALA A 5 20.14 -6.40 -3.73
C ALA A 5 21.43 -7.21 -3.90
N ALA A 6 21.82 -8.01 -2.90
CA ALA A 6 22.98 -8.88 -2.97
C ALA A 6 22.87 -9.97 -4.07
N SER A 7 21.65 -10.40 -4.40
CA SER A 7 21.39 -11.38 -5.46
C SER A 7 21.08 -10.76 -6.83
N ALA A 8 20.76 -9.47 -6.88
CA ALA A 8 20.28 -8.79 -8.08
C ALA A 8 21.47 -8.25 -8.92
N ALA A 9 22.16 -9.14 -9.62
CA ALA A 9 23.15 -8.75 -10.64
C ALA A 9 22.46 -8.30 -11.94
N PRO A 10 23.00 -7.32 -12.72
CA PRO A 10 24.23 -6.54 -12.54
C PRO A 10 23.95 -5.07 -12.14
N ALA A 11 23.10 -4.83 -11.15
CA ALA A 11 22.73 -3.47 -10.76
C ALA A 11 23.49 -2.98 -9.52
N SER A 12 23.75 -1.67 -9.45
CA SER A 12 24.17 -1.00 -8.22
C SER A 12 22.95 -0.44 -7.50
N PHE A 13 22.84 -0.68 -6.19
CA PHE A 13 21.74 -0.20 -5.38
C PHE A 13 22.17 0.99 -4.53
N VAL A 14 21.36 2.04 -4.55
CA VAL A 14 21.58 3.25 -3.75
C VAL A 14 20.39 3.43 -2.81
N CYS A 15 20.65 3.44 -1.51
CA CYS A 15 19.66 3.79 -0.49
C CYS A 15 19.78 5.29 -0.21
N VAL A 16 18.72 6.05 -0.50
CA VAL A 16 18.73 7.51 -0.37
C VAL A 16 17.93 7.94 0.87
N CYS A 17 18.63 8.47 1.88
CA CYS A 17 18.02 9.02 3.08
C CYS A 17 17.65 10.50 2.87
N CYS A 18 16.35 10.81 2.90
CA CYS A 18 15.83 12.16 2.68
C CYS A 18 15.74 13.00 3.97
N ALA A 19 15.95 12.40 5.14
CA ALA A 19 15.88 13.09 6.44
C ALA A 19 17.25 13.58 6.95
N GLY A 20 18.22 13.73 6.04
CA GLY A 20 19.57 14.21 6.36
C GLY A 20 20.58 13.13 6.73
N ALA A 21 21.81 13.57 6.97
CA ALA A 21 22.97 12.71 7.19
C ALA A 21 22.86 11.81 8.43
N ALA A 22 22.29 12.33 9.54
CA ALA A 22 22.17 11.57 10.78
C ALA A 22 21.33 10.29 10.62
N LEU A 23 20.21 10.36 9.90
CA LEU A 23 19.39 9.18 9.61
C LEU A 23 20.12 8.20 8.69
N ALA A 24 20.91 8.71 7.74
CA ALA A 24 21.72 7.87 6.87
C ALA A 24 22.79 7.11 7.68
N GLU A 25 23.50 7.77 8.58
CA GLU A 25 24.47 7.12 9.46
C GLU A 25 23.81 6.07 10.35
N GLU A 26 22.63 6.36 10.89
CA GLU A 26 21.85 5.40 11.67
C GLU A 26 21.46 4.17 10.83
N PHE A 27 20.97 4.38 9.60
CA PHE A 27 20.62 3.30 8.68
C PHE A 27 21.84 2.46 8.31
N ALA A 28 22.98 3.09 8.01
CA ALA A 28 24.22 2.39 7.71
C ALA A 28 24.66 1.52 8.90
N THR A 29 24.58 2.06 10.12
CA THR A 29 25.01 1.37 11.35
C THR A 29 24.07 0.23 11.73
N ARG A 30 22.75 0.47 11.69
CA ARG A 30 21.74 -0.49 12.15
C ARG A 30 21.40 -1.53 11.11
N LEU A 31 21.17 -1.13 9.86
CA LEU A 31 20.75 -2.05 8.80
C LEU A 31 21.91 -2.84 8.22
N ARG A 32 23.16 -2.37 8.44
CA ARG A 32 24.40 -3.02 7.96
C ARG A 32 24.31 -3.39 6.48
N LEU A 33 23.77 -2.47 5.67
CA LEU A 33 23.61 -2.67 4.23
C LEU A 33 25.00 -2.79 3.58
N ARG A 34 25.30 -3.95 2.99
CA ARG A 34 26.58 -4.25 2.31
C ARG A 34 26.40 -4.28 0.80
N ALA A 35 25.20 -4.62 0.33
CA ALA A 35 24.85 -4.68 -1.08
C ALA A 35 24.32 -3.35 -1.63
N CYS A 36 24.16 -2.34 -0.77
CA CYS A 36 23.67 -1.01 -1.15
C CYS A 36 24.63 0.07 -0.69
N THR A 37 24.82 1.09 -1.53
CA THR A 37 25.48 2.33 -1.13
C THR A 37 24.46 3.22 -0.44
N ASN A 38 24.67 3.53 0.84
CA ASN A 38 23.81 4.46 1.56
C ASN A 38 24.28 5.90 1.35
N VAL A 39 23.36 6.77 0.93
CA VAL A 39 23.61 8.20 0.68
C VAL A 39 22.51 9.02 1.32
N TRP A 40 22.75 10.32 1.47
CA TRP A 40 21.73 11.27 1.87
C TRP A 40 21.66 12.41 0.85
N LEU A 41 20.47 13.00 0.70
CA LEU A 41 20.27 14.20 -0.09
C LEU A 41 19.84 15.34 0.81
N GLY A 42 20.41 16.52 0.59
CA GLY A 42 19.89 17.75 1.18
C GLY A 42 18.51 18.07 0.61
N ALA A 43 17.70 18.81 1.36
CA ALA A 43 16.35 19.20 0.92
C ALA A 43 16.36 19.96 -0.42
N ALA A 44 17.44 20.71 -0.71
CA ALA A 44 17.61 21.44 -1.97
C ALA A 44 17.98 20.52 -3.16
N ASP A 45 18.54 19.34 -2.90
CA ASP A 45 19.03 18.40 -3.90
C ASP A 45 18.05 17.24 -4.15
N ALA A 46 17.00 17.13 -3.33
CA ALA A 46 15.98 16.11 -3.49
C ALA A 46 15.25 16.30 -4.84
N PRO A 47 15.11 15.25 -5.66
CA PRO A 47 14.42 15.39 -6.94
C PRO A 47 12.96 15.77 -6.69
N SER A 48 12.46 16.71 -7.48
CA SER A 48 11.03 17.08 -7.47
C SER A 48 10.13 16.03 -8.15
N TRP A 49 10.70 14.90 -8.56
CA TRP A 49 10.07 13.86 -9.33
C TRP A 49 10.50 12.48 -8.82
N GLY A 50 9.63 11.48 -9.01
CA GLY A 50 9.82 10.17 -8.39
C GLY A 50 9.50 10.21 -6.89
N GLN A 51 9.23 9.05 -6.31
CA GLN A 51 8.91 8.95 -4.88
C GLN A 51 9.99 8.10 -4.21
N LEU A 52 10.79 8.72 -3.34
CA LEU A 52 11.82 8.04 -2.56
C LEU A 52 11.17 7.39 -1.32
N GLY A 53 11.48 6.12 -1.06
CA GLY A 53 11.03 5.39 0.14
C GLY A 53 10.12 4.19 -0.16
N CYS A 54 9.08 3.99 0.65
CA CYS A 54 8.19 2.81 0.61
C CYS A 54 7.34 2.69 -0.68
N SER A 55 7.44 3.66 -1.60
CA SER A 55 6.57 3.80 -2.76
C SER A 55 7.18 3.25 -4.06
N GLY A 56 8.30 2.53 -3.97
CA GLY A 56 8.93 1.86 -5.10
C GLY A 56 10.37 2.30 -5.33
N PHE A 57 10.90 1.92 -6.48
CA PHE A 57 12.27 2.17 -6.91
C PHE A 57 12.30 3.18 -8.06
N ILE A 58 13.33 4.03 -8.05
CA ILE A 58 13.74 4.79 -9.23
C ILE A 58 14.79 3.95 -9.95
N LEU A 59 14.60 3.71 -11.25
CA LEU A 59 15.53 2.94 -12.06
C LEU A 59 16.25 3.87 -13.03
N LEU A 60 17.57 3.80 -13.02
CA LEU A 60 18.45 4.48 -13.96
C LEU A 60 19.01 3.47 -14.96
N ASP A 61 19.17 3.88 -16.21
CA ASP A 61 19.84 3.08 -17.24
C ASP A 61 21.38 3.19 -17.15
N PRO A 62 22.15 2.47 -17.98
CA PRO A 62 23.62 2.55 -17.97
C PRO A 62 24.21 3.94 -18.27
N SER A 63 23.42 4.84 -18.87
CA SER A 63 23.81 6.24 -19.10
C SER A 63 23.42 7.18 -17.95
N LEU A 64 22.89 6.62 -16.85
CA LEU A 64 22.33 7.30 -15.69
C LEU A 64 21.07 8.12 -16.01
N ALA A 65 20.41 7.86 -17.14
CA ALA A 65 19.13 8.46 -17.45
C ALA A 65 18.00 7.72 -16.73
N VAL A 66 16.92 8.45 -16.40
CA VAL A 66 15.78 7.90 -15.66
C VAL A 66 14.95 7.00 -16.58
N ALA A 67 15.08 5.69 -16.41
CA ALA A 67 14.31 4.69 -17.14
C ALA A 67 12.93 4.44 -16.50
N CYS A 68 12.86 4.48 -15.17
CA CYS A 68 11.60 4.35 -14.42
C CYS A 68 11.58 5.31 -13.23
N ARG A 69 10.55 6.16 -13.16
CA ARG A 69 10.40 7.16 -12.08
C ARG A 69 9.86 6.56 -10.78
N ALA A 70 9.12 5.46 -10.87
CA ALA A 70 8.56 4.74 -9.73
C ALA A 70 8.15 3.33 -10.17
N SER A 71 8.80 2.30 -9.61
CA SER A 71 8.27 0.94 -9.66
C SER A 71 6.99 0.82 -8.82
N PRO A 72 6.22 -0.28 -8.96
CA PRO A 72 5.20 -0.61 -7.98
C PRO A 72 5.75 -0.62 -6.55
N ALA A 73 4.96 -0.14 -5.60
CA ALA A 73 5.35 -0.08 -4.19
C ALA A 73 5.27 -1.47 -3.55
N PHE A 74 6.26 -1.84 -2.74
CA PHE A 74 6.25 -3.12 -2.00
C PHE A 74 5.01 -3.24 -1.10
N LEU A 75 4.57 -2.16 -0.46
CA LEU A 75 3.37 -2.16 0.39
C LEU A 75 2.08 -2.42 -0.40
N GLN A 76 2.07 -2.15 -1.71
CA GLN A 76 0.90 -2.37 -2.56
C GLN A 76 0.85 -3.78 -3.16
N VAL A 77 2.00 -4.29 -3.62
CA VAL A 77 2.05 -5.53 -4.42
C VAL A 77 2.99 -6.61 -3.88
N GLY A 78 3.58 -6.38 -2.69
CA GLY A 78 4.49 -7.30 -2.03
C GLY A 78 5.71 -7.65 -2.88
N GLU A 79 6.08 -8.92 -2.90
CA GLU A 79 7.22 -9.46 -3.66
C GLU A 79 7.16 -9.19 -5.17
N LEU A 80 5.98 -8.91 -5.72
CA LEU A 80 5.86 -8.55 -7.15
C LEU A 80 6.58 -7.23 -7.46
N ALA A 81 6.76 -6.35 -6.48
CA ALA A 81 7.54 -5.12 -6.65
C ALA A 81 9.02 -5.43 -6.95
N PHE A 82 9.61 -6.44 -6.31
CA PHE A 82 10.99 -6.84 -6.59
C PHE A 82 11.11 -7.51 -7.96
N ARG A 83 10.15 -8.38 -8.30
CA ARG A 83 10.09 -9.02 -9.63
C ARG A 83 9.93 -8.01 -10.77
N TYR A 84 9.20 -6.91 -10.53
CA TYR A 84 9.15 -5.80 -11.47
C TYR A 84 10.54 -5.26 -11.73
N VAL A 85 11.29 -4.94 -10.66
CA VAL A 85 12.62 -4.35 -10.78
C VAL A 85 13.59 -5.33 -11.44
N GLU A 86 13.53 -6.62 -11.11
CA GLU A 86 14.31 -7.65 -11.79
C GLU A 86 14.03 -7.68 -13.30
N ALA A 87 12.76 -7.68 -13.70
CA ALA A 87 12.38 -7.66 -15.12
C ALA A 87 12.84 -6.37 -15.83
N ALA A 88 12.73 -5.23 -15.15
CA ALA A 88 13.19 -3.94 -15.67
C ALA A 88 14.71 -3.89 -15.82
N LEU A 89 15.45 -4.35 -14.81
CA LEU A 89 16.92 -4.40 -14.83
C LEU A 89 17.42 -5.36 -15.92
N ALA A 90 16.79 -6.52 -16.10
CA ALA A 90 17.11 -7.45 -17.18
C ALA A 90 16.91 -6.80 -18.56
N ALA A 91 15.79 -6.11 -18.77
CA ALA A 91 15.54 -5.38 -20.02
C ALA A 91 16.60 -4.30 -20.26
N LEU A 92 16.91 -3.49 -19.25
CA LEU A 92 17.93 -2.42 -19.36
C LEU A 92 19.33 -2.98 -19.62
N ALA A 93 19.71 -4.09 -18.98
CA ALA A 93 20.98 -4.76 -19.21
C ALA A 93 21.13 -5.28 -20.64
N ASP A 94 20.02 -5.71 -21.25
CA ASP A 94 19.96 -6.13 -22.66
C ASP A 94 19.82 -4.96 -23.65
N GLY A 95 19.80 -3.70 -23.18
CA GLY A 95 19.55 -2.53 -24.03
C GLY A 95 18.13 -2.46 -24.59
N ARG A 96 17.18 -3.11 -23.93
CA ARG A 96 15.75 -3.15 -24.30
C ARG A 96 14.94 -2.19 -23.41
N PRO A 97 13.80 -1.67 -23.90
CA PRO A 97 12.89 -0.90 -23.07
C PRO A 97 12.29 -1.76 -21.95
N ILE A 98 12.01 -1.14 -20.80
CA ILE A 98 11.28 -1.79 -19.70
C ILE A 98 9.91 -2.27 -20.23
N PRO A 99 9.50 -3.52 -19.97
CA PRO A 99 8.21 -4.02 -20.42
C PRO A 99 7.05 -3.17 -19.89
N ALA A 100 6.12 -2.79 -20.76
CA ALA A 100 4.93 -2.05 -20.35
C ALA A 100 4.09 -2.88 -19.35
N ILE A 101 4.03 -4.19 -19.55
CA ILE A 101 3.37 -5.14 -18.65
C ILE A 101 4.41 -5.98 -17.93
N ALA A 102 4.65 -5.64 -16.67
CA ALA A 102 5.62 -6.30 -15.79
C ALA A 102 4.93 -6.75 -14.49
N PRO A 103 5.58 -7.61 -13.67
CA PRO A 103 5.01 -8.05 -12.39
C PRO A 103 4.54 -6.87 -11.52
N GLY A 104 3.42 -7.03 -10.82
CA GLY A 104 2.83 -6.00 -9.98
C GLY A 104 1.99 -4.96 -10.73
N VAL A 105 2.06 -4.90 -12.06
CA VAL A 105 1.25 -3.96 -12.85
C VAL A 105 -0.21 -4.43 -12.91
N SER A 106 -1.13 -3.52 -12.61
CA SER A 106 -2.58 -3.76 -12.75
C SER A 106 -3.01 -3.66 -14.20
N VAL A 107 -3.70 -4.69 -14.67
CA VAL A 107 -4.13 -4.86 -16.06
C VAL A 107 -5.62 -5.22 -16.13
N ARG A 108 -6.22 -5.01 -17.30
CA ARG A 108 -7.56 -5.45 -17.63
C ARG A 108 -7.47 -6.44 -18.77
N LEU A 109 -8.19 -7.55 -18.65
CA LEU A 109 -8.27 -8.55 -19.70
C LEU A 109 -9.11 -8.01 -20.87
N CYS A 110 -8.63 -8.16 -22.10
CA CYS A 110 -9.34 -7.75 -23.31
C CYS A 110 -9.10 -8.75 -24.46
N GLY A 111 -10.06 -8.84 -25.39
CA GLY A 111 -9.92 -9.63 -26.63
C GLY A 111 -9.74 -11.15 -26.45
N LEU A 112 -10.10 -11.74 -25.30
CA LEU A 112 -9.99 -13.17 -25.06
C LEU A 112 -11.08 -13.97 -25.79
N ALA A 113 -10.81 -14.40 -27.03
CA ALA A 113 -11.77 -15.15 -27.84
C ALA A 113 -12.25 -16.47 -27.18
N ALA A 114 -11.34 -17.21 -26.54
CA ALA A 114 -11.68 -18.49 -25.91
C ALA A 114 -12.44 -18.33 -24.57
N ARG A 115 -12.39 -17.15 -23.95
CA ARG A 115 -13.06 -16.87 -22.66
C ARG A 115 -13.62 -15.44 -22.62
N PRO A 116 -14.62 -15.10 -23.45
CA PRO A 116 -15.10 -13.72 -23.58
C PRO A 116 -15.59 -13.11 -22.28
N ARG A 117 -16.19 -13.94 -21.40
CA ARG A 117 -16.66 -13.54 -20.05
C ARG A 117 -15.58 -12.99 -19.11
N LEU A 118 -14.30 -13.18 -19.44
CA LEU A 118 -13.18 -12.64 -18.66
C LEU A 118 -12.74 -11.26 -19.16
N ASN A 119 -13.16 -10.85 -20.36
CA ASN A 119 -12.89 -9.51 -20.87
C ASN A 119 -13.52 -8.46 -19.95
N GLY A 120 -12.82 -7.36 -19.75
CA GLY A 120 -13.20 -6.31 -18.82
C GLY A 120 -12.79 -6.58 -17.37
N ARG A 121 -12.39 -7.80 -16.98
CA ARG A 121 -11.98 -8.08 -15.60
C ARG A 121 -10.59 -7.51 -15.29
N LYS A 122 -10.43 -6.96 -14.08
CA LYS A 122 -9.14 -6.52 -13.55
C LYS A 122 -8.31 -7.73 -13.11
N ALA A 123 -7.00 -7.63 -13.29
CA ALA A 123 -6.01 -8.59 -12.84
C ALA A 123 -4.70 -7.86 -12.48
N VAL A 124 -3.80 -8.55 -11.78
CA VAL A 124 -2.42 -8.10 -11.54
C VAL A 124 -1.47 -9.02 -12.28
N CYS A 125 -0.55 -8.47 -13.06
CA CYS A 125 0.50 -9.26 -13.69
C CYS A 125 1.42 -9.86 -12.63
N THR A 126 1.62 -11.19 -12.64
CA THR A 126 2.51 -11.91 -11.72
C THR A 126 3.85 -12.29 -12.38
N ALA A 127 3.88 -12.37 -13.72
CA ALA A 127 5.07 -12.57 -14.52
C ALA A 127 4.95 -11.84 -15.87
N ALA A 128 6.01 -11.12 -16.28
CA ALA A 128 6.12 -10.48 -17.59
C ALA A 128 6.07 -11.50 -18.74
N ALA A 129 5.89 -11.02 -19.97
CA ALA A 129 5.93 -11.86 -21.16
C ALA A 129 7.27 -12.60 -21.28
N GLY A 130 7.21 -13.93 -21.29
CA GLY A 130 8.37 -14.79 -21.56
C GLY A 130 8.66 -14.92 -23.06
N ALA A 131 9.47 -15.92 -23.42
CA ALA A 131 9.78 -16.23 -24.83
C ALA A 131 8.55 -16.63 -25.67
N ASP A 132 7.47 -17.09 -25.02
CA ASP A 132 6.20 -17.43 -25.67
C ASP A 132 5.26 -16.23 -25.87
N GLY A 133 5.68 -15.03 -25.47
CA GLY A 133 4.90 -13.80 -25.60
C GLY A 133 3.66 -13.75 -24.70
N ARG A 134 3.62 -14.54 -23.62
CA ARG A 134 2.49 -14.59 -22.68
C ARG A 134 2.89 -14.12 -21.29
N CYS A 135 2.06 -13.27 -20.71
CA CYS A 135 2.14 -12.85 -19.32
C CYS A 135 1.33 -13.80 -18.44
N GLU A 136 1.76 -13.98 -17.20
CA GLU A 136 0.93 -14.58 -16.16
C GLU A 136 0.22 -13.46 -15.39
N VAL A 137 -1.08 -13.60 -15.18
CA VAL A 137 -1.91 -12.62 -14.47
C VAL A 137 -2.78 -13.31 -13.43
N ARG A 138 -3.00 -12.65 -12.30
CA ARG A 138 -3.85 -13.09 -11.20
C ARG A 138 -5.10 -12.22 -11.12
N LEU A 139 -6.27 -12.84 -11.23
CA LEU A 139 -7.56 -12.20 -11.02
C LEU A 139 -7.83 -11.96 -9.51
N ASP A 140 -8.78 -11.09 -9.19
CA ASP A 140 -9.19 -10.78 -7.80
C ASP A 140 -9.62 -12.02 -6.98
N GLY A 141 -10.02 -13.10 -7.64
CA GLY A 141 -10.34 -14.39 -7.00
C GLY A 141 -9.15 -15.34 -6.83
N GLY A 142 -7.91 -14.87 -7.03
CA GLY A 142 -6.68 -15.67 -6.94
C GLY A 142 -6.41 -16.56 -8.16
N GLN A 143 -7.35 -16.66 -9.11
CA GLN A 143 -7.18 -17.44 -10.33
C GLN A 143 -6.02 -16.90 -11.18
N LEU A 144 -5.07 -17.78 -11.51
CA LEU A 144 -3.97 -17.50 -12.43
C LEU A 144 -4.36 -17.81 -13.88
N LEU A 145 -3.95 -16.94 -14.79
CA LEU A 145 -4.17 -17.07 -16.23
C LEU A 145 -2.90 -16.71 -16.99
N ARG A 146 -2.64 -17.44 -18.08
CA ARG A 146 -1.58 -17.10 -19.05
C ARG A 146 -2.20 -16.53 -20.31
N VAL A 147 -1.95 -15.26 -20.58
CA VAL A 147 -2.58 -14.50 -21.66
C VAL A 147 -1.52 -13.77 -22.48
N LYS A 148 -1.76 -13.58 -23.78
CA LYS A 148 -0.86 -12.78 -24.62
C LYS A 148 -0.87 -11.34 -24.13
N GLU A 149 0.24 -10.64 -24.27
CA GLU A 149 0.33 -9.22 -23.90
C GLU A 149 -0.73 -8.37 -24.64
N THR A 150 -1.03 -8.70 -25.90
CA THR A 150 -2.08 -8.05 -26.70
C THR A 150 -3.51 -8.23 -26.15
N ASN A 151 -3.70 -9.14 -25.19
CA ASN A 151 -4.97 -9.37 -24.49
C ASN A 151 -5.03 -8.67 -23.13
N LEU A 152 -4.10 -7.75 -22.87
CA LEU A 152 -4.01 -6.97 -21.64
C LEU A 152 -3.98 -5.49 -21.99
N SER A 153 -4.78 -4.70 -21.28
CA SER A 153 -4.65 -3.25 -21.26
C SER A 153 -4.24 -2.78 -19.88
N LEU A 154 -3.37 -1.76 -19.82
CA LEU A 154 -2.98 -1.15 -18.56
C LEU A 154 -4.19 -0.49 -17.90
N VAL A 155 -4.43 -0.81 -16.63
CA VAL A 155 -5.41 -0.06 -15.83
C VAL A 155 -4.70 1.21 -15.39
N GLY A 156 -4.79 2.26 -16.19
CA GLY A 156 -4.36 3.59 -15.74
C GLY A 156 -5.15 3.97 -14.49
N GLU A 157 -4.52 4.72 -13.58
CA GLU A 157 -5.16 5.20 -12.34
C GLU A 157 -6.36 6.16 -12.58
N GLY A 158 -6.71 6.46 -13.84
CA GLY A 158 -7.86 7.31 -14.17
C GLY A 158 -8.47 7.15 -15.57
N GLY A 159 -8.23 6.04 -16.29
CA GLY A 159 -8.76 5.85 -17.64
C GLY A 159 -10.14 5.19 -17.65
N ALA A 160 -11.12 5.84 -18.28
CA ALA A 160 -12.48 5.33 -18.52
C ALA A 160 -12.47 3.91 -19.13
N PRO A 161 -13.52 3.07 -18.87
CA PRO A 161 -13.60 1.73 -19.46
C PRO A 161 -13.53 1.80 -20.98
N CYS A 162 -12.74 0.91 -21.57
CA CYS A 162 -12.74 0.68 -23.02
C CYS A 162 -14.17 0.38 -23.45
N VAL A 163 -14.80 1.31 -24.18
CA VAL A 163 -16.08 1.07 -24.82
C VAL A 163 -15.76 0.20 -26.03
N ASP A 164 -16.26 -1.03 -26.01
CA ASP A 164 -16.19 -1.95 -27.15
C ASP A 164 -16.75 -1.27 -28.41
N GLY A 165 -16.02 -1.37 -29.53
CA GLY A 165 -16.56 -1.02 -30.85
C GLY A 165 -15.63 -0.23 -31.76
N GLY A 166 -14.46 -0.79 -32.08
CA GLY A 166 -13.60 -0.28 -33.16
C GLY A 166 -13.29 -1.40 -34.13
N CYS A 167 -14.24 -1.69 -35.02
CA CYS A 167 -14.05 -2.55 -36.19
C CYS A 167 -12.81 -2.06 -36.96
N GLY A 168 -11.98 -3.00 -37.41
CA GLY A 168 -10.73 -2.69 -38.10
C GLY A 168 -10.93 -1.83 -39.35
N GLU A 169 -9.91 -1.03 -39.65
CA GLU A 169 -9.71 -0.38 -40.94
C GLU A 169 -9.71 -1.45 -42.05
N GLY A 170 -10.87 -1.62 -42.69
CA GLY A 170 -11.05 -2.52 -43.82
C GLY A 170 -12.30 -2.09 -44.56
N GLY A 171 -12.12 -1.43 -45.70
CA GLY A 171 -13.20 -0.87 -46.50
C GLY A 171 -14.27 -1.89 -46.87
N CYS A 172 -15.50 -1.61 -46.45
CA CYS A 172 -16.71 -2.20 -46.98
C CYS A 172 -17.53 -1.10 -47.66
N GLU A 173 -17.12 -0.75 -48.88
CA GLU A 173 -18.00 -0.10 -49.86
C GLU A 173 -18.96 -1.18 -50.39
N GLY A 174 -20.14 -1.28 -49.80
CA GLY A 174 -21.16 -2.22 -50.23
C GLY A 174 -22.46 -1.96 -49.48
N GLY A 175 -23.38 -1.25 -50.14
CA GLY A 175 -24.66 -0.84 -49.57
C GLY A 175 -25.52 -2.03 -49.13
N CYS A 176 -26.16 -1.86 -47.97
CA CYS A 176 -27.27 -2.69 -47.53
C CYS A 176 -28.43 -1.74 -47.21
N GLU A 177 -29.27 -1.50 -48.21
CA GLU A 177 -30.62 -0.99 -48.04
C GLU A 177 -31.56 -2.17 -47.75
N GLY A 178 -32.53 -1.95 -46.86
CA GLY A 178 -33.81 -2.68 -46.86
C GLY A 178 -33.99 -3.74 -45.77
N GLY A 179 -35.08 -3.60 -45.00
CA GLY A 179 -35.63 -4.68 -44.18
C GLY A 179 -36.42 -4.21 -42.96
N GLU A 180 -37.59 -3.60 -43.18
CA GLU A 180 -38.69 -3.60 -42.21
C GLU A 180 -39.36 -5.00 -42.15
N GLU A 181 -40.29 -5.17 -41.20
CA GLU A 181 -41.08 -6.38 -40.81
C GLU A 181 -40.44 -7.17 -39.64
N GLY A 182 -41.12 -7.58 -38.57
CA GLY A 182 -42.54 -7.72 -38.25
C GLY A 182 -42.75 -9.04 -37.46
N GLY A 183 -43.66 -9.06 -36.49
CA GLY A 183 -44.18 -10.28 -35.81
C GLY A 183 -43.55 -10.59 -34.44
N GLU A 184 -44.26 -10.51 -33.31
CA GLU A 184 -45.45 -11.27 -32.81
C GLU A 184 -45.08 -12.48 -31.93
N GLU A 185 -45.62 -12.41 -30.70
CA GLU A 185 -46.20 -13.46 -29.86
C GLU A 185 -45.40 -14.69 -29.38
N GLY A 186 -45.49 -14.90 -28.05
CA GLY A 186 -46.02 -16.15 -27.49
C GLY A 186 -45.02 -17.18 -27.00
N GLY A 187 -45.13 -17.58 -25.73
CA GLY A 187 -44.45 -18.78 -25.22
C GLY A 187 -44.40 -18.89 -23.70
N GLU A 188 -45.56 -19.19 -23.09
CA GLU A 188 -45.64 -19.74 -21.73
C GLU A 188 -45.25 -21.23 -21.72
N GLY A 189 -44.78 -21.72 -20.57
CA GLY A 189 -44.57 -23.13 -20.25
C GLY A 189 -43.21 -23.36 -19.59
N GLU A 190 -43.04 -24.19 -18.57
CA GLU A 190 -43.93 -25.01 -17.77
C GLU A 190 -43.14 -25.38 -16.50
N ALA A 191 -43.82 -25.55 -15.38
CA ALA A 191 -43.23 -26.04 -14.14
C ALA A 191 -42.96 -27.54 -14.24
N GLY A 192 -41.74 -27.96 -13.89
CA GLY A 192 -41.33 -29.36 -13.77
C GLY A 192 -40.86 -29.65 -12.36
N ASP A 193 -41.74 -30.29 -11.60
CA ASP A 193 -41.56 -30.85 -10.26
C ASP A 193 -41.22 -32.35 -10.43
N GLU A 194 -40.04 -32.80 -10.00
CA GLU A 194 -39.77 -34.23 -9.76
C GLU A 194 -38.84 -34.41 -8.55
N GLN A 195 -39.47 -34.78 -7.44
CA GLN A 195 -38.90 -35.55 -6.34
C GLN A 195 -38.35 -36.90 -6.87
N ARG A 196 -37.26 -37.41 -6.30
CA ARG A 196 -37.01 -38.86 -6.11
C ARG A 196 -35.86 -39.14 -5.12
N ASP A 197 -36.21 -39.97 -4.15
CA ASP A 197 -35.50 -41.14 -3.57
C ASP A 197 -34.10 -40.91 -2.95
N GLU A 198 -33.95 -40.90 -1.63
CA GLU A 198 -33.89 -42.07 -0.72
C GLU A 198 -32.65 -42.99 -0.89
N ASP A 199 -31.89 -43.06 0.20
CA ASP A 199 -31.18 -44.22 0.76
C ASP A 199 -30.24 -45.06 -0.11
N ARG A 200 -28.95 -45.05 0.26
CA ARG A 200 -28.18 -46.29 0.52
C ARG A 200 -26.77 -46.03 1.06
N GLY A 201 -26.46 -46.70 2.18
CA GLY A 201 -25.26 -47.53 2.23
C GLY A 201 -24.15 -47.10 3.19
N GLU A 202 -24.28 -47.53 4.45
CA GLU A 202 -23.14 -47.90 5.29
C GLU A 202 -22.35 -49.03 4.59
N ASP A 203 -21.02 -48.95 4.49
CA ASP A 203 -20.15 -50.10 4.81
C ASP A 203 -18.68 -49.71 5.02
N ARG A 204 -18.04 -50.58 5.77
CA ARG A 204 -16.79 -50.54 6.52
C ARG A 204 -15.52 -50.47 5.67
N GLY A 205 -14.44 -49.97 6.28
CA GLY A 205 -13.09 -50.11 5.77
C GLY A 205 -12.02 -49.81 6.80
N ALA A 206 -11.75 -50.79 7.67
CA ALA A 206 -10.65 -50.79 8.62
C ALA A 206 -9.28 -50.96 7.93
N GLY A 207 -8.26 -50.31 8.49
CA GLY A 207 -6.84 -50.53 8.23
C GLY A 207 -6.04 -49.35 8.82
N GLY A 208 -5.28 -49.47 9.91
CA GLY A 208 -4.40 -50.56 10.30
C GLY A 208 -3.02 -50.30 9.71
N GLY A 209 -2.18 -49.51 10.40
CA GLY A 209 -0.84 -49.17 9.93
C GLY A 209 0.01 -48.56 11.04
N VAL A 210 0.63 -49.45 11.82
CA VAL A 210 1.59 -49.16 12.89
C VAL A 210 3.00 -49.09 12.29
N GLY A 211 3.80 -48.11 12.71
CA GLY A 211 5.25 -48.04 12.48
C GLY A 211 5.73 -46.63 12.82
N GLY A 212 6.49 -46.35 13.89
CA GLY A 212 7.56 -47.15 14.48
C GLY A 212 8.87 -46.73 13.82
N GLY A 213 9.61 -45.81 14.43
CA GLY A 213 10.87 -45.30 13.89
C GLY A 213 11.50 -44.24 14.78
N GLU A 214 12.00 -44.67 15.94
CA GLU A 214 12.96 -43.92 16.75
C GLU A 214 14.34 -43.89 16.07
N GLY A 215 15.03 -42.76 16.15
CA GLY A 215 16.44 -42.57 15.82
C GLY A 215 16.74 -41.07 15.94
N GLY A 216 17.44 -40.56 16.96
CA GLY A 216 18.60 -41.10 17.63
C GLY A 216 19.85 -40.62 16.86
N GLY A 217 20.44 -39.50 17.28
CA GLY A 217 21.58 -38.90 16.60
C GLY A 217 22.07 -37.61 17.26
N ASP A 218 22.54 -37.72 18.50
CA ASP A 218 23.43 -36.72 19.11
C ASP A 218 24.78 -36.74 18.37
N GLY A 219 25.24 -35.57 17.93
CA GLY A 219 26.54 -35.38 17.29
C GLY A 219 27.13 -34.05 17.70
N GLY A 220 27.83 -34.05 18.83
CA GLY A 220 28.65 -32.93 19.30
C GLY A 220 29.84 -32.67 18.37
N GLY A 221 30.27 -31.41 18.35
CA GLY A 221 31.42 -30.95 17.59
C GLY A 221 31.90 -29.60 18.12
N GLU A 222 32.46 -29.60 19.33
CA GLU A 222 33.28 -28.50 19.83
C GLU A 222 34.62 -28.53 19.08
N GLY A 223 34.88 -27.49 18.29
CA GLY A 223 36.15 -27.27 17.61
C GLY A 223 36.72 -25.93 18.06
N GLY A 224 37.55 -25.96 19.09
CA GLY A 224 38.38 -24.83 19.51
C GLY A 224 39.49 -24.55 18.50
N CYS A 225 39.79 -23.27 18.31
CA CYS A 225 41.06 -22.83 17.76
C CYS A 225 41.56 -21.62 18.56
N ASP A 226 42.36 -21.94 19.58
CA ASP A 226 43.35 -21.04 20.15
C ASP A 226 44.38 -20.70 19.07
N GLY A 227 44.58 -19.41 18.84
CA GLY A 227 45.58 -18.87 17.93
C GLY A 227 46.11 -17.55 18.45
N GLY A 228 47.06 -17.63 19.38
CA GLY A 228 47.80 -16.47 19.88
C GLY A 228 48.65 -15.81 18.80
N GLY A 229 48.73 -14.48 18.85
CA GLY A 229 49.59 -13.66 18.01
C GLY A 229 49.95 -12.37 18.75
N VAL A 230 51.07 -12.42 19.47
CA VAL A 230 51.74 -11.30 20.15
C VAL A 230 52.62 -10.54 19.15
N GLY A 231 52.57 -9.21 19.21
CA GLY A 231 53.53 -8.28 18.60
C GLY A 231 52.84 -6.91 18.42
N GLY A 232 53.27 -5.78 18.96
CA GLY A 232 54.57 -5.39 19.49
C GLY A 232 55.03 -4.13 18.75
N GLY A 233 55.11 -2.99 19.45
CA GLY A 233 55.70 -1.72 18.98
C GLY A 233 54.65 -0.68 18.52
N GLY A 234 54.65 0.58 18.92
CA GLY A 234 55.66 1.39 19.59
C GLY A 234 55.78 2.73 18.86
N GLY A 235 55.66 3.85 19.59
CA GLY A 235 55.86 5.22 19.11
C GLY A 235 54.53 6.00 19.02
N GLY A 236 54.27 7.07 19.76
CA GLY A 236 55.17 8.11 20.26
C GLY A 236 54.92 9.37 19.45
N GLY A 237 54.18 10.34 20.01
CA GLY A 237 53.85 11.59 19.33
C GLY A 237 53.08 12.54 20.23
N VAL A 238 53.85 13.32 20.98
CA VAL A 238 53.42 14.44 21.83
C VAL A 238 53.08 15.69 21.00
N GLY A 239 52.16 16.50 21.52
CA GLY A 239 51.92 17.90 21.13
C GLY A 239 50.43 18.16 20.88
N GLY A 240 49.72 19.07 21.54
CA GLY A 240 50.09 20.18 22.40
C GLY A 240 49.17 21.35 22.09
N GLY A 241 48.58 21.95 23.13
CA GLY A 241 47.87 23.25 23.10
C GLY A 241 46.51 23.25 22.41
N GLY A 242 45.48 23.95 22.86
CA GLY A 242 45.36 25.00 23.85
C GLY A 242 44.12 25.85 23.52
N GLY A 243 43.49 26.41 24.56
CA GLY A 243 42.46 27.46 24.48
C GLY A 243 41.10 26.95 23.98
N GLY A 244 39.98 27.19 24.65
CA GLY A 244 39.56 28.42 25.33
C GLY A 244 38.39 28.99 24.53
N GLY A 245 37.21 29.11 25.16
CA GLY A 245 36.04 29.69 24.50
C GLY A 245 34.73 29.30 25.18
N GLU A 246 34.40 30.02 26.25
CA GLU A 246 33.05 30.16 26.78
C GLU A 246 32.14 30.90 25.78
N GLY A 247 30.83 30.66 25.87
CA GLY A 247 29.77 31.38 25.15
C GLY A 247 28.97 30.41 24.28
N GLY A 248 27.72 30.06 24.58
CA GLY A 248 26.63 30.92 25.02
C GLY A 248 25.58 30.88 23.91
N GLY A 249 24.33 30.53 24.24
CA GLY A 249 23.22 30.64 23.30
C GLY A 249 22.23 29.48 23.38
N ASP A 250 21.37 29.51 24.39
CA ASP A 250 20.04 28.92 24.30
C ASP A 250 19.28 29.60 23.16
N GLY A 251 19.16 28.90 22.03
CA GLY A 251 18.38 29.31 20.87
C GLY A 251 17.26 28.31 20.61
N GLY A 252 16.15 28.46 21.34
CA GLY A 252 14.91 27.78 21.04
C GLY A 252 14.39 28.22 19.68
N GLY A 253 14.65 27.41 18.65
CA GLY A 253 14.03 27.55 17.34
C GLY A 253 12.70 26.83 17.35
N GLU A 254 11.61 27.58 17.53
CA GLU A 254 10.25 27.11 17.23
C GLU A 254 10.22 26.68 15.76
N GLY A 255 10.17 25.37 15.53
CA GLY A 255 10.05 24.78 14.21
C GLY A 255 8.69 25.13 13.60
N GLY A 256 8.65 26.22 12.85
CA GLY A 256 7.58 26.52 11.91
C GLY A 256 7.55 25.45 10.82
N GLY A 257 6.78 24.38 11.07
CA GLY A 257 6.48 23.35 10.09
C GLY A 257 5.74 23.97 8.91
N GLY A 258 6.49 24.25 7.85
CA GLY A 258 5.97 24.66 6.55
C GLY A 258 4.95 23.62 6.08
N GLY A 259 3.74 24.09 5.80
CA GLY A 259 2.68 23.27 5.24
C GLY A 259 3.17 22.61 3.96
N GLY A 260 3.27 21.28 4.00
CA GLY A 260 3.45 20.48 2.80
C GLY A 260 2.31 20.82 1.85
N GLY A 261 2.68 21.41 0.71
CA GLY A 261 1.76 21.60 -0.39
C GLY A 261 1.21 20.25 -0.80
N VAL A 262 -0.07 20.03 -0.51
CA VAL A 262 -0.85 18.93 -1.08
C VAL A 262 -0.71 19.01 -2.58
N GLY A 263 0.08 18.08 -3.14
CA GLY A 263 0.24 17.94 -4.58
C GLY A 263 -1.12 17.82 -5.22
N GLY A 264 -1.38 18.66 -6.23
CA GLY A 264 -2.63 18.72 -6.98
C GLY A 264 -2.88 17.47 -7.83
N GLY A 265 -3.04 16.32 -7.19
CA GLY A 265 -3.85 15.25 -7.74
C GLY A 265 -5.27 15.81 -7.83
N GLY A 266 -5.88 15.76 -9.01
CA GLY A 266 -7.21 16.33 -9.26
C GLY A 266 -8.27 15.67 -8.39
N SER A 267 -8.42 16.14 -7.14
CA SER A 267 -9.51 15.78 -6.25
C SER A 267 -10.78 16.17 -6.98
N ARG A 268 -11.52 15.16 -7.42
CA ARG A 268 -12.82 15.35 -8.06
C ARG A 268 -13.63 16.15 -7.07
N LYS A 269 -14.00 17.39 -7.40
CA LYS A 269 -14.83 18.24 -6.54
C LYS A 269 -16.11 17.47 -6.25
N ARG A 270 -16.21 16.87 -5.07
CA ARG A 270 -17.44 16.23 -4.61
C ARG A 270 -18.49 17.33 -4.53
N SER A 271 -19.61 17.17 -5.23
CA SER A 271 -20.73 18.09 -5.05
C SER A 271 -21.18 18.00 -3.60
N LEU A 272 -21.32 19.15 -2.92
CA LEU A 272 -21.89 19.20 -1.58
C LEU A 272 -23.37 18.76 -1.54
N GLU A 273 -23.98 18.54 -2.72
CA GLU A 273 -25.33 17.99 -2.88
C GLU A 273 -25.34 16.44 -2.91
N GLY A 274 -24.18 15.80 -2.70
CA GLY A 274 -24.12 14.35 -2.51
C GLY A 274 -24.88 13.94 -1.26
N GLY A 275 -25.60 12.81 -1.33
CA GLY A 275 -26.27 12.23 -0.16
C GLY A 275 -25.32 11.91 0.99
N PRO A 276 -25.84 11.37 2.11
CA PRO A 276 -25.08 11.17 3.35
C PRO A 276 -23.76 10.42 3.08
N LEU A 277 -22.68 10.90 3.72
CA LEU A 277 -21.35 10.32 3.60
C LEU A 277 -21.38 8.87 4.06
N LYS A 278 -21.18 7.93 3.13
CA LYS A 278 -21.07 6.51 3.42
C LYS A 278 -19.61 6.15 3.66
N LEU A 279 -19.32 5.68 4.86
CA LEU A 279 -17.99 5.21 5.27
C LEU A 279 -17.96 3.69 5.26
N ARG A 280 -16.77 3.13 5.03
CA ARG A 280 -16.55 1.70 5.12
C ARG A 280 -16.60 1.27 6.59
N SER A 281 -17.28 0.14 6.87
CA SER A 281 -17.29 -0.43 8.21
C SER A 281 -15.90 -0.91 8.63
N VAL A 282 -15.54 -0.66 9.89
CA VAL A 282 -14.30 -1.12 10.54
C VAL A 282 -14.48 -2.42 11.31
N LEU A 283 -15.63 -3.09 11.12
CA LEU A 283 -15.98 -4.36 11.76
C LEU A 283 -16.04 -4.27 13.29
N HIS A 284 -16.35 -3.09 13.82
CA HIS A 284 -16.57 -2.84 15.23
C HIS A 284 -17.76 -1.90 15.40
N ALA A 285 -18.88 -2.44 15.92
CA ALA A 285 -20.16 -1.75 15.92
C ALA A 285 -20.10 -0.37 16.58
N ALA A 286 -19.39 -0.25 17.72
CA ALA A 286 -19.27 1.04 18.39
C ALA A 286 -18.52 2.07 17.55
N LEU A 287 -17.45 1.67 16.85
CA LEU A 287 -16.68 2.58 15.98
C LEU A 287 -17.49 2.97 14.73
N ASP A 288 -18.23 2.02 14.15
CA ASP A 288 -19.13 2.28 13.02
C ASP A 288 -20.22 3.29 13.39
N GLU A 289 -20.80 3.20 14.59
CA GLU A 289 -21.75 4.20 15.08
C GLU A 289 -21.11 5.59 15.26
N GLU A 290 -19.84 5.69 15.65
CA GLU A 290 -19.16 7.00 15.75
C GLU A 290 -18.80 7.57 14.38
N HIS A 291 -18.45 6.71 13.41
CA HIS A 291 -18.32 7.09 12.00
C HIS A 291 -19.62 7.71 11.48
N GLU A 292 -20.76 7.10 11.77
CA GLU A 292 -22.08 7.65 11.43
C GLU A 292 -22.34 8.99 12.12
N ARG A 293 -21.98 9.14 13.41
CA ARG A 293 -22.09 10.43 14.12
C ARG A 293 -21.22 11.52 13.50
N CYS A 294 -19.99 11.19 13.13
CA CYS A 294 -19.07 12.12 12.45
C CYS A 294 -19.60 12.52 11.06
N ALA A 295 -20.09 11.54 10.28
CA ALA A 295 -20.70 11.77 8.98
C ALA A 295 -21.94 12.67 9.08
N ALA A 296 -22.82 12.44 10.06
CA ALA A 296 -24.00 13.27 10.30
C ALA A 296 -23.63 14.70 10.73
N ALA A 297 -22.58 14.88 11.55
CA ALA A 297 -22.10 16.20 11.93
C ALA A 297 -21.52 16.98 10.72
N LEU A 298 -20.78 16.30 9.84
CA LEU A 298 -20.25 16.88 8.60
C LEU A 298 -21.37 17.25 7.61
N ASP A 299 -22.38 16.39 7.47
CA ASP A 299 -23.56 16.66 6.64
C ASP A 299 -24.30 17.91 7.15
N ARG A 300 -24.53 17.99 8.47
CA ARG A 300 -25.11 19.18 9.10
C ARG A 300 -24.27 20.43 8.86
N LEU A 301 -22.94 20.33 8.94
CA LEU A 301 -22.04 21.44 8.64
C LEU A 301 -22.16 21.90 7.18
N ALA A 302 -22.29 20.97 6.22
CA ALA A 302 -22.47 21.28 4.80
C ALA A 302 -23.77 22.07 4.53
N HIS A 303 -24.84 21.75 5.25
CA HIS A 303 -26.14 22.42 5.14
C HIS A 303 -26.18 23.76 5.87
N GLU A 304 -25.80 23.81 7.14
CA GLU A 304 -25.96 24.99 8.00
C GLU A 304 -24.81 26.00 7.84
N ARG A 305 -23.58 25.52 7.64
CA ARG A 305 -22.33 26.32 7.57
C ARG A 305 -22.15 27.34 8.70
N THR A 306 -22.64 26.99 9.89
CA THR A 306 -22.53 27.81 11.10
C THR A 306 -21.36 27.35 11.97
N GLU A 307 -20.88 28.24 12.84
CA GLU A 307 -19.88 27.88 13.85
C GLU A 307 -20.41 26.79 14.82
N ALA A 308 -21.70 26.80 15.14
CA ALA A 308 -22.31 25.78 15.99
C ALA A 308 -22.22 24.38 15.36
N ALA A 309 -22.52 24.25 14.07
CA ALA A 309 -22.36 22.98 13.35
C ALA A 309 -20.89 22.54 13.28
N LEU A 310 -19.95 23.48 13.08
CA LEU A 310 -18.51 23.19 13.10
C LEU A 310 -18.03 22.68 14.47
N ARG A 311 -18.53 23.27 15.57
CA ARG A 311 -18.26 22.78 16.94
C ARG A 311 -18.82 21.37 17.15
N SER A 312 -19.97 21.03 16.57
CA SER A 312 -20.48 19.66 16.59
C SER A 312 -19.55 18.68 15.86
N VAL A 313 -18.96 19.06 14.73
CA VAL A 313 -17.94 18.24 14.05
C VAL A 313 -16.70 18.05 14.93
N ALA A 314 -16.19 19.13 15.54
CA ALA A 314 -15.03 19.05 16.43
C ALA A 314 -15.28 18.08 17.60
N ALA A 315 -16.44 18.20 18.27
CA ALA A 315 -16.79 17.33 19.39
C ALA A 315 -16.95 15.86 18.97
N ALA A 316 -17.55 15.61 17.80
CA ALA A 316 -17.68 14.25 17.27
C ALA A 316 -16.31 13.63 16.96
N TYR A 317 -15.41 14.38 16.32
CA TYR A 317 -14.03 13.93 16.04
C TYR A 317 -13.25 13.65 17.32
N GLU A 318 -13.29 14.55 18.30
CA GLU A 318 -12.55 14.37 19.56
C GLU A 318 -13.01 13.11 20.31
N ALA A 319 -14.31 12.87 20.39
CA ALA A 319 -14.86 11.69 21.03
C ALA A 319 -14.46 10.41 20.30
N HIS A 320 -14.60 10.40 18.97
CA HIS A 320 -14.27 9.26 18.12
C HIS A 320 -12.77 8.92 18.18
N PHE A 321 -11.89 9.88 17.91
CA PHE A 321 -10.45 9.64 17.92
C PHE A 321 -9.94 9.21 19.30
N ALA A 322 -10.46 9.76 20.39
CA ALA A 322 -10.05 9.34 21.73
C ALA A 322 -10.41 7.86 22.01
N HIS A 323 -11.61 7.44 21.62
CA HIS A 323 -12.07 6.06 21.81
C HIS A 323 -11.29 5.08 20.91
N GLU A 324 -11.10 5.44 19.65
CA GLU A 324 -10.33 4.65 18.70
C GLU A 324 -8.86 4.50 19.13
N GLU A 325 -8.18 5.59 19.49
CA GLU A 325 -6.79 5.55 19.97
C GLU A 325 -6.64 4.62 21.17
N GLN A 326 -7.59 4.66 22.11
CA GLN A 326 -7.62 3.76 23.26
C GLN A 326 -7.75 2.29 22.86
N LEU A 327 -8.69 1.97 21.95
CA LEU A 327 -8.87 0.60 21.45
C LEU A 327 -7.62 0.11 20.71
N LEU A 328 -7.04 0.95 19.87
CA LEU A 328 -5.85 0.56 19.12
C LEU A 328 -4.65 0.32 20.04
N ASP A 329 -4.45 1.17 21.04
CA ASP A 329 -3.41 0.97 22.05
C ASP A 329 -3.60 -0.34 22.82
N GLU A 330 -4.83 -0.63 23.23
CA GLU A 330 -5.11 -1.83 24.02
C GLU A 330 -4.98 -3.12 23.19
N PHE A 331 -5.56 -3.16 21.98
CA PHE A 331 -5.77 -4.41 21.24
C PHE A 331 -4.84 -4.59 20.05
N VAL A 332 -4.34 -3.51 19.44
CA VAL A 332 -3.54 -3.58 18.19
C VAL A 332 -2.06 -3.31 18.46
N TYR A 333 -1.76 -2.29 19.27
CA TYR A 333 -0.39 -1.79 19.49
C TYR A 333 0.23 -2.23 20.83
N SER A 334 -0.52 -2.87 21.73
CA SER A 334 0.01 -3.31 23.04
C SER A 334 1.19 -4.30 22.96
N ALA A 335 1.35 -5.02 21.84
CA ALA A 335 2.52 -5.86 21.60
C ALA A 335 3.79 -5.06 21.24
N ALA A 336 3.63 -3.90 20.60
CA ALA A 336 4.75 -3.03 20.21
C ALA A 336 5.46 -2.44 21.43
N ASP A 337 4.74 -2.18 22.52
CA ASP A 337 5.29 -1.64 23.76
C ASP A 337 6.06 -2.71 24.56
N LYS A 338 5.63 -3.98 24.50
CA LYS A 338 6.34 -5.07 25.20
C LYS A 338 7.68 -5.43 24.54
N ALA A 339 7.81 -5.17 23.23
CA ALA A 339 9.08 -5.35 22.52
C ALA A 339 10.14 -4.28 22.89
N GLU A 340 9.76 -3.19 23.57
CA GLU A 340 10.69 -2.11 23.95
C GLU A 340 11.72 -2.50 25.01
N ALA A 341 11.42 -3.52 25.81
CA ALA A 341 12.33 -3.94 26.88
C ALA A 341 13.62 -4.61 26.34
N GLY A 342 13.69 -4.90 25.03
CA GLY A 342 14.87 -5.50 24.39
C GLY A 342 15.26 -4.77 23.10
N GLU A 343 16.40 -4.06 23.13
CA GLU A 343 17.21 -3.68 21.96
C GLU A 343 16.49 -3.00 20.78
N GLY A 344 16.12 -1.71 20.90
CA GLY A 344 16.16 -0.71 19.81
C GLY A 344 15.61 -1.05 18.41
N GLY A 345 14.75 -2.06 18.28
CA GLY A 345 14.30 -2.61 17.00
C GLY A 345 13.26 -1.73 16.32
N PHE A 346 13.30 -1.68 14.98
CA PHE A 346 12.26 -1.06 14.18
C PHE A 346 10.93 -1.81 14.35
N SER A 347 9.90 -1.15 14.87
CA SER A 347 8.54 -1.68 14.97
C SER A 347 7.64 -0.97 13.96
N ALA A 348 7.14 -1.72 12.97
CA ALA A 348 6.20 -1.21 11.99
C ALA A 348 4.91 -0.68 12.65
N ASP A 349 4.42 -1.37 13.69
CA ASP A 349 3.24 -0.99 14.45
C ASP A 349 3.42 0.35 15.18
N ARG A 350 4.62 0.63 15.71
CA ARG A 350 4.93 1.95 16.30
C ARG A 350 4.87 3.06 15.25
N GLY A 351 5.43 2.81 14.07
CA GLY A 351 5.38 3.75 12.96
C GLY A 351 3.94 4.02 12.53
N ALA A 352 3.15 2.95 12.37
CA ALA A 352 1.74 3.03 12.05
C ALA A 352 0.96 3.85 13.09
N ARG A 353 1.04 3.48 14.38
CA ARG A 353 0.44 4.21 15.50
C ARG A 353 0.77 5.70 15.48
N LYS A 354 2.06 6.04 15.44
CA LYS A 354 2.51 7.44 15.46
C LYS A 354 1.96 8.22 14.27
N SER A 355 1.98 7.63 13.07
CA SER A 355 1.48 8.28 11.86
C SER A 355 -0.04 8.46 11.87
N HIS A 356 -0.77 7.47 12.40
CA HIS A 356 -2.22 7.49 12.52
C HIS A 356 -2.69 8.56 13.50
N PHE A 357 -2.12 8.60 14.71
CA PHE A 357 -2.52 9.57 15.74
C PHE A 357 -2.11 11.00 15.33
N ALA A 358 -0.99 11.16 14.62
CA ALA A 358 -0.62 12.44 14.03
C ALA A 358 -1.65 12.94 13.01
N HIS A 359 -2.31 12.02 12.28
CA HIS A 359 -3.39 12.33 11.35
C HIS A 359 -4.65 12.83 12.07
N HIS A 360 -5.05 12.19 13.19
CA HIS A 360 -6.15 12.69 14.04
C HIS A 360 -5.92 14.14 14.48
N GLN A 361 -4.71 14.42 14.96
CA GLN A 361 -4.34 15.77 15.38
C GLN A 361 -4.35 16.77 14.22
N ALA A 362 -4.00 16.34 13.00
CA ALA A 362 -4.08 17.19 11.81
C ALA A 362 -5.53 17.53 11.43
N LEU A 363 -6.41 16.53 11.42
CA LEU A 363 -7.86 16.71 11.20
C LEU A 363 -8.47 17.68 12.22
N LEU A 364 -8.20 17.47 13.51
CA LEU A 364 -8.67 18.36 14.58
C LEU A 364 -8.14 19.79 14.43
N ARG A 365 -6.86 19.97 14.07
CA ARG A 365 -6.31 21.31 13.76
C ARG A 365 -7.02 21.95 12.58
N GLY A 366 -7.34 21.18 11.54
CA GLY A 366 -8.10 21.63 10.37
C GLY A 366 -9.47 22.19 10.75
N VAL A 367 -10.24 21.44 11.54
CA VAL A 367 -11.56 21.87 12.06
C VAL A 367 -11.42 23.12 12.93
N ARG A 368 -10.49 23.11 13.89
CA ARG A 368 -10.30 24.23 14.84
C ARG A 368 -9.86 25.53 14.15
N LYS A 369 -9.08 25.45 13.07
CA LYS A 369 -8.67 26.61 12.27
C LYS A 369 -9.84 27.37 11.66
N LEU A 370 -10.98 26.71 11.46
CA LEU A 370 -12.19 27.31 10.91
C LEU A 370 -13.11 27.92 11.99
N LEU A 371 -12.82 27.74 13.29
CA LEU A 371 -13.60 28.35 14.36
C LEU A 371 -13.49 29.88 14.30
N GLY A 372 -14.62 30.57 14.47
CA GLY A 372 -14.73 32.02 14.32
C GLY A 372 -14.92 32.50 12.88
N ALA A 373 -14.83 31.62 11.87
CA ALA A 373 -15.31 31.93 10.53
C ALA A 373 -16.84 31.78 10.49
N ALA A 374 -17.54 32.77 9.97
CA ALA A 374 -18.98 32.69 9.72
C ALA A 374 -19.36 33.54 8.50
N PRO A 375 -19.97 32.95 7.45
CA PRO A 375 -20.24 31.52 7.27
C PRO A 375 -18.97 30.70 6.97
N ILE A 376 -18.99 29.39 7.22
CA ILE A 376 -17.87 28.50 6.86
C ILE A 376 -17.78 28.36 5.33
N PRO A 377 -16.60 28.53 4.71
CA PRO A 377 -16.41 28.37 3.27
C PRO A 377 -16.75 26.94 2.78
N ARG A 378 -17.46 26.84 1.66
CA ARG A 378 -17.92 25.55 1.09
C ARG A 378 -16.77 24.62 0.69
N ASP A 379 -15.71 25.18 0.15
CA ASP A 379 -14.48 24.48 -0.20
C ASP A 379 -13.76 23.93 1.04
N ALA A 380 -13.74 24.68 2.14
CA ALA A 380 -13.21 24.19 3.42
C ALA A 380 -14.04 23.02 3.97
N ILE A 381 -15.37 23.07 3.86
CA ILE A 381 -16.24 21.95 4.25
C ILE A 381 -16.00 20.71 3.38
N ALA A 382 -15.94 20.89 2.05
CA ALA A 382 -15.64 19.80 1.13
C ALA A 382 -14.29 19.14 1.45
N ALA A 383 -13.27 19.94 1.77
CA ALA A 383 -11.97 19.44 2.17
C ALA A 383 -12.03 18.62 3.47
N LEU A 384 -12.79 19.04 4.48
CA LEU A 384 -12.98 18.26 5.72
C LEU A 384 -13.68 16.92 5.45
N ILE A 385 -14.72 16.92 4.60
CA ILE A 385 -15.45 15.70 4.22
C ILE A 385 -14.53 14.72 3.50
N ASP A 386 -13.79 15.20 2.50
CA ASP A 386 -12.90 14.35 1.72
C ASP A 386 -11.74 13.82 2.58
N GLU A 387 -11.19 14.64 3.49
CA GLU A 387 -10.12 14.22 4.38
C GLU A 387 -10.57 13.18 5.40
N PHE A 388 -11.78 13.30 5.95
CA PHE A 388 -12.34 12.29 6.86
C PHE A 388 -12.66 10.99 6.14
N ALA A 389 -13.22 11.05 4.93
CA ALA A 389 -13.46 9.86 4.11
C ALA A 389 -12.15 9.13 3.79
N ARG A 390 -11.12 9.89 3.39
CA ARG A 390 -9.77 9.36 3.13
C ARG A 390 -9.16 8.72 4.38
N HIS A 391 -9.33 9.35 5.54
CA HIS A 391 -8.87 8.81 6.81
C HIS A 391 -9.48 7.43 7.10
N ALA A 392 -10.81 7.32 7.00
CA ALA A 392 -11.53 6.07 7.21
C ALA A 392 -11.11 4.96 6.24
N ASP A 393 -10.85 5.30 4.98
CA ASP A 393 -10.42 4.33 3.98
C ASP A 393 -8.96 3.89 4.17
N GLU A 394 -8.05 4.83 4.41
CA GLU A 394 -6.59 4.58 4.42
C GLU A 394 -6.07 4.09 5.78
N TYR A 395 -6.51 4.73 6.87
CA TYR A 395 -6.06 4.38 8.22
C TYR A 395 -6.97 3.33 8.83
N ASP A 396 -8.29 3.55 8.82
CA ASP A 396 -9.18 2.72 9.62
C ASP A 396 -9.42 1.35 8.99
N GLY A 397 -9.53 1.35 7.66
CA GLY A 397 -9.52 0.12 6.86
C GLY A 397 -8.27 -0.75 7.07
N SER A 398 -7.14 -0.17 7.50
CA SER A 398 -5.88 -0.92 7.68
C SER A 398 -5.84 -1.75 8.96
N TYR A 399 -6.52 -1.32 10.04
CA TYR A 399 -6.54 -2.04 11.31
C TYR A 399 -7.82 -2.85 11.53
N ALA A 400 -8.91 -2.58 10.80
CA ALA A 400 -10.26 -3.14 11.02
C ALA A 400 -10.26 -4.65 11.34
N GLN A 401 -9.63 -5.47 10.50
CA GLN A 401 -9.58 -6.93 10.70
C GLN A 401 -8.75 -7.33 11.94
N ARG A 402 -7.65 -6.62 12.21
CA ARG A 402 -6.78 -6.90 13.37
C ARG A 402 -7.52 -6.60 14.67
N LEU A 403 -8.17 -5.44 14.74
CA LEU A 403 -8.94 -5.03 15.91
C LEU A 403 -10.11 -5.99 16.18
N ALA A 404 -10.93 -6.29 15.15
CA ALA A 404 -12.05 -7.23 15.29
C ALA A 404 -11.60 -8.62 15.76
N SER A 405 -10.48 -9.12 15.22
CA SER A 405 -9.90 -10.41 15.64
C SER A 405 -9.43 -10.38 17.10
N ALA A 406 -8.78 -9.29 17.52
CA ALA A 406 -8.27 -9.13 18.89
C ALA A 406 -9.41 -9.03 19.93
N LEU A 407 -10.50 -8.34 19.59
CA LEU A 407 -11.68 -8.23 20.43
C LEU A 407 -12.45 -9.55 20.55
N SER A 408 -12.62 -10.26 19.43
CA SER A 408 -13.24 -11.59 19.41
C SER A 408 -12.45 -12.59 20.27
N ALA A 409 -11.11 -12.54 20.23
CA ALA A 409 -10.26 -13.38 21.09
C ALA A 409 -10.42 -13.10 22.59
N ARG A 410 -10.94 -11.94 22.98
CA ARG A 410 -11.23 -11.55 24.37
C ARG A 410 -12.72 -11.63 24.73
N GLY A 411 -13.58 -12.08 23.81
CA GLY A 411 -15.04 -12.12 24.02
C GLY A 411 -15.69 -10.75 24.10
N GLN A 412 -15.12 -9.75 23.41
CA GLN A 412 -15.57 -8.35 23.39
C GLN A 412 -16.02 -7.90 21.99
N SER A 413 -16.50 -8.84 21.15
CA SER A 413 -16.94 -8.57 19.78
C SER A 413 -18.24 -7.79 19.69
#